data_AF-A0A7J0CGZ4-F1
#
_entry.id   AF-A0A7J0CGZ4-F1
#
_cell.length_a   1.000
_cell.length_b   1.000
_cell.length_c   1.000
_cell.angle_alpha   90.00
_cell.angle_beta   90.00
_cell.angle_gamma   90.00
#
_symmetry.space_group_name_H-M   'P 1'
#
loop_
_entity.id
_entity.type
_entity.pdbx_description
1 polymer ?
#
loop_
_entity_poly.entity_id
_entity_poly.type
_entity_poly.pdbx_seq_one_letter_code
_entity_poly.pdbx_strand_id
1 'polypeptide(L)'
;MVLASYSWADDALRWDSLEDEARYPYALCGLQQVYGQRVEVFYTGVGRTQSWLRDPYAYGEASVLLPGQHTELLTAIPAAEGPLHFAGDHTSVKPAWIEGAVESAVRTALEIHTA
;
A
#
# COMPACT_ATOMS: atom_id res chain seq x y z
N MET A 1 -4.43 -13.65 16.89
CA MET A 1 -4.61 -13.02 15.56
C MET A 1 -3.24 -12.95 14.92
N VAL A 2 -3.11 -13.36 13.66
CA VAL A 2 -1.83 -13.36 12.91
C VAL A 2 -2.04 -12.76 11.53
N LEU A 3 -1.03 -12.09 11.00
CA LEU A 3 -0.97 -11.69 9.60
C LEU A 3 -0.38 -12.88 8.81
N ALA A 4 -1.25 -13.73 8.28
CA ALA A 4 -0.84 -14.98 7.65
C ALA A 4 -0.05 -14.79 6.35
N SER A 5 -0.33 -13.70 5.62
CA SER A 5 0.38 -13.32 4.41
C SER A 5 0.36 -11.80 4.28
N TYR A 6 1.52 -11.25 3.90
CA TYR A 6 1.70 -9.86 3.53
C TYR A 6 2.73 -9.81 2.42
N SER A 7 2.35 -9.26 1.28
CA SER A 7 3.15 -9.29 0.05
C SER A 7 2.85 -8.06 -0.79
N TRP A 8 3.78 -7.73 -1.69
CA TRP A 8 3.71 -6.58 -2.59
C TRP A 8 3.91 -7.01 -4.04
N ALA A 9 3.67 -6.09 -4.96
CA ALA A 9 3.93 -6.24 -6.40
C ALA A 9 3.39 -7.59 -6.95
N ASP A 10 4.19 -8.33 -7.72
CA ASP A 10 3.77 -9.55 -8.40
C ASP A 10 3.28 -10.65 -7.46
N ASP A 11 3.78 -10.71 -6.22
CA ASP A 11 3.31 -11.67 -5.23
C ASP A 11 1.91 -11.30 -4.73
N ALA A 12 1.62 -10.00 -4.56
CA ALA A 12 0.28 -9.52 -4.23
C ALA A 12 -0.73 -9.77 -5.36
N LEU A 13 -0.31 -9.60 -6.63
CA LEU A 13 -1.16 -9.84 -7.79
C LEU A 13 -1.73 -11.26 -7.84
N ARG A 14 -1.01 -12.24 -7.30
CA ARG A 14 -1.52 -13.62 -7.17
C ARG A 14 -2.75 -13.68 -6.27
N TRP A 15 -2.72 -12.99 -5.13
CA TRP A 15 -3.87 -12.89 -4.22
C TRP A 15 -4.99 -12.03 -4.80
N ASP A 16 -4.66 -11.01 -5.58
CA ASP A 16 -5.64 -10.11 -6.22
C ASP A 16 -6.51 -10.84 -7.24
N SER A 17 -5.97 -11.88 -7.88
CA SER A 17 -6.69 -12.76 -8.80
C SER A 17 -7.78 -13.59 -8.13
N LEU A 18 -7.73 -13.75 -6.80
CA LEU A 18 -8.68 -14.52 -6.01
C LEU A 18 -9.79 -13.62 -5.44
N GLU A 19 -11.00 -14.18 -5.35
CA GLU A 19 -12.05 -13.62 -4.49
C GLU A 19 -11.63 -13.72 -3.01
N ASP A 20 -12.14 -12.82 -2.18
CA ASP A 20 -11.68 -12.65 -0.81
C ASP A 20 -11.76 -13.94 0.03
N GLU A 21 -12.88 -14.67 -0.06
CA GLU A 21 -13.09 -15.94 0.66
C GLU A 21 -12.16 -17.06 0.18
N ALA A 22 -11.78 -17.04 -1.10
CA ALA A 22 -10.88 -18.03 -1.66
C ALA A 22 -9.45 -17.90 -1.12
N ARG A 23 -9.06 -16.75 -0.55
CA ARG A 23 -7.71 -16.52 -0.02
C ARG A 23 -7.42 -17.29 1.27
N TYR A 24 -8.42 -17.49 2.13
CA TYR A 24 -8.19 -18.01 3.48
C TYR A 24 -7.65 -19.44 3.52
N PRO A 25 -8.17 -20.41 2.74
CA PRO A 25 -7.62 -21.77 2.71
C PRO A 25 -6.16 -21.81 2.23
N TYR A 26 -5.80 -20.99 1.24
CA TYR A 26 -4.41 -20.90 0.77
C TYR A 26 -3.48 -20.29 1.82
N ALA A 27 -3.94 -19.23 2.51
CA ALA A 27 -3.18 -18.62 3.59
C ALA A 27 -2.95 -19.60 4.76
N LEU A 28 -3.96 -20.40 5.11
CA LEU A 28 -3.82 -21.46 6.11
C LEU A 28 -2.85 -22.55 5.65
N CYS A 29 -2.92 -22.98 4.38
CA CYS A 29 -1.96 -23.94 3.81
C CYS A 29 -0.52 -23.42 3.91
N GLY A 30 -0.28 -22.14 3.59
CA GLY A 30 1.02 -21.49 3.77
C GLY A 30 1.52 -21.54 5.22
N LEU A 31 0.65 -21.22 6.19
CA LEU A 31 0.99 -21.35 7.61
C LEU A 31 1.30 -22.80 8.01
N GLN A 32 0.55 -23.78 7.51
CA GLN A 32 0.79 -25.20 7.78
C GLN A 32 2.13 -25.68 7.22
N GLN A 33 2.59 -25.14 6.09
CA GLN A 33 3.90 -25.48 5.52
C GLN A 33 5.06 -25.00 6.40
N VAL A 34 4.90 -23.86 7.08
CA VAL A 34 5.94 -23.27 7.94
C VAL A 34 5.88 -23.80 9.37
N TYR A 35 4.67 -23.92 9.93
CA TYR A 35 4.44 -24.20 11.35
C TYR A 35 3.84 -25.59 11.63
N GLY A 36 3.59 -26.38 10.58
CA GLY A 36 3.01 -27.73 10.66
C GLY A 36 1.48 -27.75 10.67
N GLN A 37 0.89 -28.87 10.26
CA GLN A 37 -0.57 -29.02 10.09
C GLN A 37 -1.39 -28.70 11.35
N ARG A 38 -0.81 -28.92 12.54
CA ARG A 38 -1.49 -28.74 13.83
C ARG A 38 -2.03 -27.32 14.05
N VAL A 39 -1.55 -26.30 13.33
CA VAL A 39 -2.09 -24.94 13.46
C VAL A 39 -3.57 -24.83 13.09
N GLU A 40 -4.09 -25.73 12.25
CA GLU A 40 -5.49 -25.72 11.81
C GLU A 40 -6.49 -25.88 12.95
N VAL A 41 -6.13 -26.61 14.02
CA VAL A 41 -7.03 -26.85 15.16
C VAL A 41 -7.29 -25.57 15.96
N PHE A 42 -6.46 -24.55 15.78
CA PHE A 42 -6.61 -23.24 16.40
C PHE A 42 -7.24 -22.21 15.45
N TYR A 43 -7.44 -22.56 14.17
CA TYR A 43 -8.09 -21.68 13.22
C TYR A 43 -9.59 -21.61 13.50
N THR A 44 -10.09 -20.42 13.80
CA THR A 44 -11.50 -20.19 14.17
C THR A 44 -12.46 -20.22 12.97
N GLY A 45 -11.95 -20.38 11.75
CA GLY A 45 -12.73 -20.19 10.53
C GLY A 45 -12.97 -18.72 10.15
N VAL A 46 -12.43 -17.77 10.91
CA VAL A 46 -12.65 -16.33 10.68
C VAL A 46 -11.37 -15.68 10.16
N GLY A 47 -11.46 -15.11 8.96
CA GLY A 47 -10.40 -14.37 8.31
C GLY A 47 -10.81 -12.94 7.92
N ARG A 48 -9.80 -12.12 7.65
CA ARG A 48 -9.95 -10.82 6.98
C ARG A 48 -8.82 -10.68 5.97
N THR A 49 -9.11 -10.00 4.87
CA THR A 49 -8.16 -9.73 3.80
C THR A 49 -8.37 -8.30 3.32
N GLN A 50 -7.29 -7.66 2.91
CA GLN A 50 -7.31 -6.36 2.28
C GLN A 50 -6.40 -6.43 1.06
N SER A 51 -6.92 -6.04 -0.10
CA SER A 51 -6.14 -5.79 -1.31
C SER A 51 -6.22 -4.29 -1.59
N TRP A 52 -5.08 -3.62 -1.60
CA TRP A 52 -5.02 -2.19 -1.90
C TRP A 52 -5.26 -1.88 -3.38
N LEU A 53 -4.90 -2.81 -4.28
CA LEU A 53 -5.17 -2.67 -5.71
C LEU A 53 -6.68 -2.73 -6.02
N ARG A 54 -7.43 -3.51 -5.24
CA ARG A 54 -8.89 -3.66 -5.40
C ARG A 54 -9.69 -2.59 -4.66
N ASP A 55 -9.04 -1.71 -3.90
CA ASP A 55 -9.70 -0.63 -3.17
C ASP A 55 -9.91 0.58 -4.10
N PRO A 56 -11.17 1.04 -4.32
CA PRO A 56 -11.47 2.15 -5.23
C PRO A 56 -11.05 3.52 -4.70
N TYR A 57 -10.55 3.62 -3.46
CA TYR A 57 -10.03 4.86 -2.90
C TYR A 57 -8.50 4.89 -2.86
N ALA A 58 -7.85 3.73 -2.90
CA ALA A 58 -6.39 3.63 -2.87
C ALA A 58 -5.79 3.38 -4.27
N TYR A 59 -6.45 2.59 -5.11
CA TYR A 59 -5.97 2.19 -6.45
C TYR A 59 -4.57 1.54 -6.47
N GLY A 60 -4.12 1.01 -5.33
CA GLY A 60 -2.76 0.53 -5.12
C GLY A 60 -2.33 0.78 -3.67
N GLU A 61 -1.24 0.14 -3.25
CA GLU A 61 -0.72 0.31 -1.88
C GLU A 61 -0.14 1.71 -1.66
N ALA A 62 0.78 2.10 -2.55
CA ALA A 62 1.48 3.38 -2.52
C ALA A 62 2.16 3.60 -3.89
N SER A 63 2.68 4.81 -4.12
CA SER A 63 3.49 5.05 -5.31
C SER A 63 4.84 4.35 -5.20
N VAL A 64 5.19 3.50 -6.17
CA VAL A 64 6.53 2.92 -6.28
C VAL A 64 7.11 3.32 -7.62
N LEU A 65 8.10 4.21 -7.59
CA LEU A 65 8.74 4.73 -8.79
C LEU A 65 9.73 3.71 -9.36
N LEU A 66 9.69 3.52 -10.68
CA LEU A 66 10.64 2.72 -11.43
C LEU A 66 11.99 3.44 -11.56
N PRO A 67 13.07 2.72 -11.91
CA PRO A 67 14.37 3.33 -12.14
C PRO A 67 14.29 4.50 -13.13
N GLY A 68 14.91 5.63 -12.77
CA GLY A 68 14.90 6.87 -13.58
C GLY A 68 13.73 7.82 -13.28
N GLN A 69 12.56 7.30 -12.92
CA GLN A 69 11.35 8.11 -12.73
C GLN A 69 11.49 9.13 -11.59
N HIS A 70 12.22 8.79 -10.53
CA HIS A 70 12.47 9.75 -9.46
C HIS A 70 13.22 11.00 -9.96
N THR A 71 14.24 10.83 -10.80
CA THR A 71 14.99 11.97 -11.36
C THR A 71 14.14 12.76 -12.36
N GLU A 72 13.30 12.08 -13.13
CA GLU A 72 12.48 12.70 -14.17
C GLU A 72 11.25 13.43 -13.63
N LEU A 73 10.62 12.91 -12.56
CA LEU A 73 9.29 13.33 -12.13
C LEU A 73 9.27 14.07 -10.79
N LEU A 74 10.29 13.90 -9.93
CA LEU A 74 10.24 14.42 -8.55
C LEU A 74 10.06 15.94 -8.49
N THR A 75 10.56 16.70 -9.46
CA THR A 75 10.37 18.16 -9.46
C THR A 75 8.98 18.56 -9.94
N ALA A 76 8.35 17.74 -10.78
CA ALA A 76 7.04 18.02 -11.37
C ALA A 76 5.88 17.57 -10.47
N ILE A 77 5.97 16.40 -9.84
CA ILE A 77 4.90 15.82 -9.00
C ILE A 77 4.42 16.78 -7.88
N PRO A 78 5.30 17.41 -7.09
CA PRO A 78 4.87 18.27 -5.98
C PRO A 78 4.62 19.72 -6.39
N ALA A 79 4.86 20.08 -7.67
CA ALA A 79 4.72 21.45 -8.14
C ALA A 79 3.25 21.91 -8.12
N ALA A 80 3.01 23.14 -7.69
CA ALA A 80 1.68 23.74 -7.73
C ALA A 80 1.31 24.16 -9.15
N GLU A 81 0.04 24.01 -9.50
CA GLU A 81 -0.53 24.41 -10.79
C GLU A 81 -1.54 25.54 -10.56
N GLY A 82 -1.07 26.78 -10.67
CA GLY A 82 -1.85 27.97 -10.30
C GLY A 82 -2.22 27.93 -8.80
N PRO A 83 -3.51 28.00 -8.42
CA PRO A 83 -3.95 27.93 -7.03
C PRO A 83 -4.06 26.50 -6.48
N LEU A 84 -3.77 25.47 -7.29
CA LEU A 84 -3.89 24.06 -6.89
C LEU A 84 -2.55 23.54 -6.36
N HIS A 85 -2.55 23.04 -5.13
CA HIS A 85 -1.40 22.41 -4.51
C HIS A 85 -1.67 20.92 -4.25
N PHE A 86 -0.62 20.11 -4.33
CA PHE A 86 -0.68 18.65 -4.17
C PHE A 86 0.08 18.22 -2.94
N ALA A 87 -0.54 17.35 -2.13
CA ALA A 87 0.06 16.74 -0.94
C ALA A 87 -0.27 15.24 -0.90
N GLY A 88 0.51 14.49 -0.15
CA GLY A 88 0.44 13.03 -0.06
C GLY A 88 1.83 12.42 -0.12
N ASP A 89 1.95 11.18 0.35
CA ASP A 89 3.23 10.44 0.39
C ASP A 89 3.93 10.40 -0.99
N HIS A 90 3.16 10.24 -2.06
CA HIS A 90 3.61 10.23 -3.45
C HIS A 90 4.20 11.57 -3.93
N THR A 91 3.93 12.67 -3.22
CA THR A 91 4.52 14.01 -3.49
C THR A 91 5.81 14.27 -2.70
N SER A 92 6.28 13.27 -1.95
CA SER A 92 7.49 13.33 -1.14
C SER A 92 8.57 12.37 -1.65
N VAL A 93 9.77 12.45 -1.07
CA VAL A 93 10.83 11.45 -1.28
C VAL A 93 10.66 10.19 -0.41
N LYS A 94 9.55 10.07 0.33
CA LYS A 94 9.25 8.98 1.27
C LYS A 94 7.90 8.33 0.94
N PRO A 95 7.71 7.80 -0.28
CA PRO A 95 6.45 7.14 -0.62
C PRO A 95 6.22 5.89 0.24
N ALA A 96 4.96 5.47 0.38
CA ALA A 96 4.49 4.37 1.24
C ALA A 96 4.64 4.62 2.75
N TRP A 97 5.01 5.84 3.17
CA TRP A 97 5.15 6.19 4.58
C TRP A 97 4.25 7.36 4.96
N ILE A 98 3.64 7.25 6.14
CA ILE A 98 2.88 8.34 6.77
C ILE A 98 3.73 9.61 6.90
N GLU A 99 5.03 9.46 7.19
CA GLU A 99 5.97 10.58 7.25
C GLU A 99 5.96 11.43 5.97
N GLY A 100 5.96 10.78 4.80
CA GLY A 100 5.90 11.49 3.51
C GLY A 100 4.59 12.24 3.31
N ALA A 101 3.47 11.66 3.77
CA ALA A 101 2.17 12.31 3.72
C ALA A 101 2.11 13.55 4.64
N VAL A 102 2.64 13.45 5.87
CA VAL A 102 2.64 14.57 6.82
C VAL A 102 3.60 15.67 6.40
N GLU A 103 4.82 15.32 5.98
CA GLU A 103 5.82 16.27 5.49
C GLU A 103 5.29 17.09 4.31
N SER A 104 4.71 16.42 3.31
CA SER A 104 4.14 17.09 2.15
C SER A 104 2.93 17.95 2.52
N ALA A 105 2.07 17.50 3.44
CA ALA A 105 0.93 18.29 3.91
C ALA A 105 1.36 19.60 4.59
N VAL A 106 2.38 19.56 5.46
CA VAL A 106 2.92 20.76 6.11
C VAL A 106 3.54 21.70 5.08
N ARG A 107 4.34 21.18 4.14
CA ARG A 107 4.90 21.96 3.03
C ARG A 107 3.79 22.69 2.26
N THR A 108 2.78 21.95 1.81
CA THR A 108 1.66 22.50 1.02
C THR A 108 0.86 23.54 1.80
N ALA A 109 0.62 23.32 3.10
CA ALA A 109 -0.04 24.31 3.95
C ALA A 109 0.77 25.61 4.07
N LEU A 110 2.10 25.52 4.16
CA LEU A 110 2.99 26.69 4.17
C LEU A 110 2.98 27.41 2.83
N GLU A 111 3.07 26.69 1.71
CA GLU A 111 2.99 27.26 0.36
C GLU A 111 1.72 28.09 0.19
N ILE A 112 0.56 27.55 0.56
CA ILE A 112 -0.74 28.23 0.49
C ILE A 112 -0.79 29.44 1.43
N HIS A 113 -0.25 29.32 2.65
CA HIS A 113 -0.31 30.39 3.64
C HIS A 113 0.56 31.60 3.25
N THR A 114 1.67 31.36 2.54
CA THR A 114 2.63 32.41 2.15
C THR A 114 2.45 32.96 0.74
N ALA A 115 1.54 32.38 -0.06
CA ALA A 115 1.18 32.86 -1.39
C ALA A 115 0.35 34.16 -1.33
#